data_AF-A0A814DGL0-F1
#
_entry.id   AF-A0A814DGL0-F1
#
_cell.length_a   1.000
_cell.length_b   1.000
_cell.length_c   1.000
_cell.angle_alpha   90.00
_cell.angle_beta   90.00
_cell.angle_gamma   90.00
#
_symmetry.space_group_name_H-M   'P 1'
#
loop_
_entity.id
_entity.type
_entity.pdbx_description
1 polymer ?
#
loop_
_entity_poly.entity_id
_entity_poly.type
_entity_poly.pdbx_seq_one_letter_code
_entity_poly.pdbx_strand_id
1 'polypeptide(L)' 'MVKQHIHKLGEAKIGDTVQVTVPDVDRGPADPVNILAFITKINNHQLYQLATQHGIIRGWHARNSFQICKQRLLNLNP' A
#
# COMPACT_ATOMS: atom_id res chain seq x y z
N MET A 1 -4.60 -19.80 12.05
CA MET A 1 -4.13 -18.88 13.11
C MET A 1 -3.23 -17.84 12.45
N VAL A 2 -3.73 -16.63 12.16
CA VAL A 2 -2.88 -15.57 11.58
C VAL A 2 -2.23 -14.81 12.73
N LYS A 3 -0.93 -15.03 12.93
CA LYS A 3 -0.12 -14.34 13.94
C LYS A 3 -0.15 -12.83 13.68
N GLN A 4 -0.78 -12.10 14.59
CA GLN A 4 -0.78 -10.65 14.64
C GLN A 4 0.64 -10.13 14.88
N HIS A 5 1.31 -9.68 13.82
CA HIS A 5 2.55 -8.92 13.87
C HIS A 5 2.27 -7.40 13.97
N ILE A 6 1.41 -7.00 14.93
CA ILE A 6 0.93 -5.60 15.04
C ILE A 6 2.10 -4.63 15.37
N HIS A 7 3.15 -5.09 16.04
CA HIS A 7 4.29 -4.25 16.44
C HIS A 7 5.40 -4.07 15.38
N LYS A 8 5.32 -4.73 14.20
CA LYS A 8 6.38 -4.63 13.16
C LYS A 8 6.03 -3.76 11.96
N LEU A 9 4.78 -3.32 11.81
CA LEU A 9 4.35 -2.65 10.58
C LEU A 9 4.82 -1.18 10.53
N GLY A 10 4.95 -0.51 11.67
CA GLY A 10 5.29 0.91 11.71
C GLY A 10 4.12 1.83 11.32
N GLU A 11 4.21 3.09 11.73
CA GLU A 11 3.21 4.13 11.44
C GLU A 11 3.28 4.53 9.96
N ALA A 12 2.12 4.61 9.29
CA ALA A 12 2.04 4.99 7.89
C ALA A 12 1.42 6.39 7.75
N LYS A 13 2.03 7.24 6.94
CA LYS A 13 1.66 8.66 6.79
C LYS A 13 1.26 8.97 5.35
N ILE A 14 0.46 10.02 5.18
CA ILE A 14 0.12 10.53 3.85
C ILE A 14 1.42 10.91 3.12
N GLY A 15 1.55 10.45 1.88
CA GLY A 15 2.74 10.64 1.05
C GLY A 15 3.80 9.55 1.17
N ASP A 16 3.68 8.60 2.11
CA ASP A 16 4.59 7.46 2.17
C ASP A 16 4.41 6.56 0.94
N THR A 17 5.53 6.10 0.37
CA THR A 17 5.52 5.05 -0.64
C THR A 17 5.30 3.71 0.02
N VAL A 18 4.40 2.90 -0.52
CA VAL A 18 4.04 1.59 -0.02
C VAL A 18 4.06 0.54 -1.13
N GLN A 19 4.29 -0.71 -0.75
CA GLN A 19 4.14 -1.88 -1.62
C GLN A 19 2.82 -2.58 -1.30
N VAL A 20 2.04 -2.85 -2.34
CA VAL A 20 0.79 -3.61 -2.27
C VAL A 20 0.99 -4.90 -3.04
N THR A 21 0.70 -6.03 -2.40
CA THR A 21 0.78 -7.34 -3.04
C THR A 21 -0.45 -7.57 -3.91
N VAL A 22 -0.22 -7.97 -5.16
CA VAL A 22 -1.27 -8.33 -6.11
C VAL A 22 -1.65 -9.80 -5.88
N PRO A 23 -2.93 -10.12 -5.68
CA PRO A 23 -3.40 -11.49 -5.54
C PRO A 23 -3.03 -12.34 -6.76
N ASP A 24 -2.75 -13.63 -6.55
CA ASP A 24 -2.35 -14.52 -7.64
C ASP A 24 -3.41 -14.63 -8.76
N VAL A 25 -4.70 -14.47 -8.42
CA VAL A 25 -5.80 -14.49 -9.39
C VAL A 25 -5.81 -13.27 -10.32
N ASP A 26 -5.22 -12.16 -9.89
CA ASP A 26 -5.12 -10.91 -10.64
C ASP A 26 -3.75 -10.77 -11.34
N ARG A 27 -2.85 -11.74 -11.16
CA ARG A 27 -1.45 -11.69 -11.60
C ARG A 27 -1.17 -12.70 -12.72
N GLY A 28 -0.75 -12.22 -13.88
CA GLY A 28 -0.20 -13.06 -14.94
C GLY A 28 1.16 -13.67 -14.56
N PRO A 29 1.65 -14.72 -15.26
CA PRO A 29 2.89 -15.40 -14.90
C PRO A 29 4.13 -14.51 -14.89
N ALA A 30 4.15 -13.45 -15.69
CA ALA A 30 5.26 -12.50 -15.80
C ALA A 30 5.02 -11.19 -15.02
N ASP A 31 3.86 -11.03 -14.39
CA ASP A 31 3.53 -9.79 -13.70
C ASP A 31 4.24 -9.68 -12.35
N PRO A 32 4.63 -8.47 -11.92
CA PRO A 32 5.27 -8.28 -10.63
C PRO A 32 4.32 -8.63 -9.48
N VAL A 33 4.87 -9.25 -8.43
CA VAL A 33 4.11 -9.63 -7.22
C VAL A 33 3.62 -8.41 -6.44
N ASN A 34 4.37 -7.32 -6.49
CA ASN A 34 4.07 -6.10 -5.75
C ASN A 34 4.00 -4.89 -6.68
N ILE A 35 3.03 -4.03 -6.44
CA ILE A 35 2.94 -2.70 -7.06
C ILE A 35 3.33 -1.62 -6.05
N LEU A 36 3.93 -0.54 -6.55
CA LEU A 36 4.21 0.65 -5.76
C LEU A 36 3.00 1.58 -5.78
N ALA A 37 2.64 2.06 -4.60
CA ALA A 37 1.58 3.04 -4.38
C ALA A 37 2.04 4.08 -3.35
N PHE A 38 1.23 5.11 -3.14
CA PHE A 38 1.40 6.10 -2.08
C PHE A 38 0.09 6.28 -1.33
N ILE A 39 0.21 6.62 -0.05
CA ILE A 39 -0.96 6.91 0.80
C ILE A 39 -1.45 8.32 0.48
N THR A 40 -2.68 8.44 0.01
CA THR A 40 -3.31 9.73 -0.31
C THR A 40 -4.16 10.27 0.82
N LYS A 41 -4.86 9.39 1.55
CA LYS A 41 -5.77 9.75 2.63
C LYS A 41 -5.77 8.69 3.72
N ILE A 42 -6.05 9.11 4.95
CA ILE A 42 -6.32 8.25 6.10
C ILE A 42 -7.66 8.69 6.66
N ASN A 43 -8.59 7.75 6.83
CA ASN A 43 -9.92 8.06 7.38
C ASN A 43 -9.97 7.94 8.91
N ASN A 44 -11.11 8.31 9.49
CA ASN A 44 -11.34 8.29 10.95
C ASN A 44 -11.24 6.88 11.57
N HIS A 45 -11.30 5.82 10.76
CA HIS A 45 -11.20 4.43 11.18
C HIS A 45 -9.79 3.84 10.95
N GLN A 46 -8.78 4.67 10.70
CA GLN A 46 -7.40 4.21 10.42
C GLN A 46 -7.32 3.28 9.20
N LEU A 47 -8.15 3.55 8.19
CA LEU A 47 -8.04 2.94 6.87
C LEU A 47 -7.42 3.92 5.88
N TYR A 48 -6.68 3.36 4.93
CA TYR A 48 -5.78 4.08 4.04
C TYR A 48 -6.34 4.04 2.62
N GLN A 49 -6.37 5.19 1.95
CA GLN A 49 -6.56 5.25 0.51
C GLN A 49 -5.18 5.19 -0.14
N LEU A 50 -5.02 4.28 -1.10
CA LEU A 50 -3.78 4.05 -1.82
C LEU A 50 -3.95 4.49 -3.27
N ALA A 51 -2.95 5.14 -3.83
CA ALA A 51 -2.93 5.51 -5.24
C ALA A 51 -1.61 5.13 -5.89
N THR A 52 -1.67 4.84 -7.18
CA THR A 52 -0.53 4.67 -8.06
C THR A 52 -0.45 5.87 -9.01
N GLN A 53 0.58 5.92 -9.84
CA GLN A 53 0.66 6.91 -10.94
C GLN A 53 -0.54 6.83 -11.92
N HIS A 54 -1.24 5.69 -11.98
CA HIS A 54 -2.37 5.45 -12.88
C HIS A 54 -3.73 5.70 -12.22
N GLY A 55 -3.77 6.05 -10.94
CA GLY A 55 -5.01 6.32 -10.21
C GLY A 55 -5.13 5.59 -8.88
N ILE A 56 -6.33 5.68 -8.29
CA ILE A 56 -6.62 5.20 -6.93
C ILE A 56 -6.91 3.69 -6.95
N ILE A 57 -6.27 2.94 -6.05
CA ILE A 57 -6.62 1.54 -5.79
C ILE A 57 -7.97 1.51 -5.09
N ARG A 58 -8.91 0.74 -5.64
CA ARG A 58 -10.30 0.74 -5.19
C ARG A 58 -10.42 0.29 -3.73
N GLY A 59 -11.10 1.12 -2.93
CA GLY A 59 -11.50 0.79 -1.56
C GLY A 59 -10.61 1.43 -0.50
N TRP A 60 -10.86 1.01 0.75
CA TRP A 60 -10.11 1.42 1.92
C TRP A 60 -9.30 0.24 2.43
N HIS A 61 -8.01 0.48 2.68
CA HIS A 61 -7.04 -0.54 2.99
C HIS A 61 -6.67 -0.52 4.47
N ALA A 62 -6.61 -1.67 5.13
CA ALA A 62 -6.11 -1.76 6.50
C ALA A 62 -4.58 -1.68 6.53
N ARG A 63 -3.99 -1.27 7.66
CA ARG A 63 -2.54 -1.10 7.79
C ARG A 63 -1.74 -2.35 7.41
N ASN A 64 -2.26 -3.55 7.64
CA ASN A 64 -1.60 -4.82 7.33
C ASN A 64 -1.68 -5.24 5.85
N SER A 65 -2.42 -4.54 5.01
CA SER A 65 -2.59 -4.89 3.59
C SER A 65 -1.46 -4.35 2.69
N PHE A 66 -0.52 -3.59 3.24
CA PHE A 66 0.61 -3.02 2.51
C PHE A 66 1.86 -2.88 3.40
N GLN A 67 3.02 -2.81 2.77
CA GLN A 67 4.31 -2.58 3.43
C GLN A 67 4.81 -1.16 3.13
N ILE A 68 5.35 -0.46 4.14
CA ILE A 68 5.96 0.86 3.90
C ILE A 68 7.35 0.66 3.29
N CYS A 69 7.63 1.40 2.22
CA CYS A 69 8.98 1.47 1.66
C CYS A 69 9.84 2.39 2.53
N LYS A 70 11.03 1.91 2.92
CA LYS A 70 11.99 2.75 3.67
C LYS A 70 12.53 3.92 2.85
N GLN A 71 12.49 3.78 1.53
CA GLN A 71 12.93 4.79 0.57
C GLN A 71 11.71 5.36 -0.15
N ARG A 72 11.74 6.66 -0.45
CA ARG A 72 10.76 7.29 -1.34
C ARG A 72 11.13 6.91 -2.78
N LEU A 73 10.43 5.92 -3.32
CA LEU A 73 10.69 5.39 -4.66
C LEU A 73 9.83 6.06 -5.74
N LEU A 74 8.77 6.77 -5.34
CA LEU A 74 7.90 7.50 -6.24
C LEU A 74 8.04 8.99 -5.98
N ASN A 75 8.31 9.75 -7.05
CA ASN A 75 8.23 11.21 -7.03
C ASN A 75 6.83 11.61 -7.49
N LEU A 76 6.06 12.23 -6.59
CA LEU A 76 4.83 12.90 -6.96
C LEU A 76 5.22 14.23 -7.59
N ASN A 77 5.14 14.33 -8.92
CA ASN A 77 5.12 15.63 -9.56
C ASN A 77 3.68 16.15 -9.46
N PRO A 78 3.45 17.26 -8.72
CA PRO A 78 2.13 17.86 -8.55
C PRO A 78 1.57 18.43 -9.86
#